data_AF-A0A223EFA6-F1
#
_entry.id   AF-A0A223EFA6-F1
#
_cell.length_a   1.000
_cell.length_b   1.000
_cell.length_c   1.000
_cell.angle_alpha   90.00
_cell.angle_beta   90.00
_cell.angle_gamma   90.00
#
_symmetry.space_group_name_H-M   'P 1'
#
loop_
_entity.id
_entity.type
_entity.pdbx_description
1 polymer ?
#
loop_
_entity_poly.entity_id
_entity_poly.type
_entity_poly.pdbx_seq_one_letter_code
_entity_poly.pdbx_strand_id
1 'polypeptide(L)' 'MEKQLPGTSLEPEEMAEMVLKKALSDYRKAQIEKEIDDSLKNRDKEEFLRLTEILKGIS' A
#
# COMPACT_ATOMS: atom_id res chain seq x y z
N MET A 1 44.70 -0.39 4.35
CA MET A 1 43.77 -0.52 3.21
C MET A 1 42.57 -1.29 3.73
N GLU A 2 41.57 -0.58 4.25
CA GLU A 2 40.37 -1.24 4.75
C GLU A 2 39.54 -1.72 3.55
N LYS A 3 39.28 -3.02 3.56
CA LYS A 3 38.40 -3.70 2.63
C LYS A 3 36.97 -3.24 2.87
N GLN A 4 36.32 -2.71 1.84
CA GLN A 4 34.86 -2.78 1.74
C GLN A 4 34.49 -3.40 0.39
N LEU A 5 33.91 -4.59 0.47
CA LEU A 5 33.04 -5.22 -0.53
C LEU A 5 31.99 -5.91 0.34
N PRO A 6 30.74 -5.40 0.47
CA PRO A 6 29.64 -6.03 -0.29
C PRO A 6 28.35 -5.20 -0.46
N GLY A 7 27.64 -5.38 -1.57
CA GLY A 7 26.22 -5.02 -1.72
C GLY A 7 25.98 -3.53 -1.89
N THR A 8 25.47 -3.13 -3.04
CA THR A 8 24.94 -1.78 -3.29
C THR A 8 23.90 -1.45 -2.23
N SER A 9 24.31 -0.71 -1.19
CA SER A 9 23.38 0.08 -0.39
C SER A 9 22.71 1.04 -1.36
N LEU A 10 21.38 0.96 -1.49
CA LEU A 10 20.63 1.95 -2.25
C LEU A 10 20.98 3.33 -1.73
N GLU A 11 21.05 4.31 -2.62
CA GLU A 11 21.28 5.69 -2.22
C GLU A 11 20.14 6.13 -1.30
N PRO A 12 20.39 7.04 -0.34
CA PRO A 12 19.36 7.51 0.61
C PRO A 12 18.06 7.96 -0.07
N GLU A 13 18.16 8.60 -1.24
CA GLU A 13 17.04 9.04 -2.06
C GLU A 13 16.21 7.85 -2.59
N GLU A 14 16.87 6.79 -3.07
CA GLU A 14 16.20 5.58 -3.57
C GLU A 14 15.49 4.84 -2.44
N MET A 15 16.13 4.75 -1.26
CA MET A 15 15.50 4.19 -0.07
C MET A 15 14.28 5.00 0.37
N ALA A 16 14.39 6.33 0.37
CA ALA A 16 13.28 7.22 0.73
C ALA A 16 12.10 7.06 -0.24
N GLU A 17 12.37 6.95 -1.54
CA GLU A 17 11.34 6.72 -2.56
C GLU A 17 10.62 5.38 -2.34
N MET A 18 11.35 4.31 -2.04
CA MET A 18 10.75 2.99 -1.76
C MET A 18 9.87 3.01 -0.51
N VAL A 19 10.35 3.63 0.57
CA VAL A 19 9.59 3.77 1.82
C VAL A 19 8.31 4.56 1.58
N LEU A 20 8.40 5.68 0.85
CA LEU A 20 7.24 6.52 0.53
C LEU A 20 6.23 5.76 -0.35
N LYS A 21 6.68 5.07 -1.40
CA LYS A 21 5.81 4.26 -2.26
C LYS A 21 5.07 3.20 -1.46
N LYS A 22 5.76 2.50 -0.56
CA LYS A 22 5.15 1.49 0.30
C LYS A 22 4.12 2.12 1.24
N ALA A 23 4.48 3.20 1.94
CA ALA A 23 3.58 3.88 2.87
C ALA A 23 2.30 4.38 2.18
N LEU A 24 2.42 4.95 0.97
CA LEU A 24 1.27 5.39 0.18
C LEU A 24 0.39 4.22 -0.28
N SER A 25 1.00 3.10 -0.69
CA SER A 25 0.29 1.89 -1.09
C SER A 25 -0.50 1.30 0.10
N ASP A 26 0.17 1.11 1.23
CA ASP A 26 -0.43 0.57 2.46
C ASP A 26 -1.55 1.48 2.96
N TYR A 27 -1.35 2.81 2.94
CA TYR A 27 -2.37 3.77 3.34
C TYR A 27 -3.62 3.68 2.46
N ARG A 28 -3.46 3.64 1.13
CA ARG A 28 -4.60 3.51 0.19
C ARG A 28 -5.36 2.21 0.42
N LYS A 29 -4.65 1.10 0.65
CA LYS A 29 -5.26 -0.19 0.96
C LYS A 29 -6.10 -0.12 2.23
N ALA A 30 -5.55 0.45 3.31
CA ALA A 30 -6.24 0.60 4.58
C ALA A 30 -7.48 1.51 4.48
N GLN A 31 -7.46 2.56 3.65
CA GLN A 31 -8.65 3.39 3.41
C GLN A 31 -9.76 2.58 2.73
N ILE A 32 -9.45 1.80 1.69
CA ILE A 32 -10.44 0.98 0.99
C ILE A 32 -11.01 -0.10 1.91
N GLU A 33 -10.18 -0.77 2.71
CA GLU A 33 -10.64 -1.76 3.70
C GLU A 33 -11.61 -1.13 4.72
N LYS A 34 -11.30 0.08 5.20
CA LYS A 34 -12.21 0.83 6.08
C LYS A 34 -13.54 1.17 5.39
N GLU A 35 -13.52 1.62 4.14
CA GLU A 35 -14.74 1.92 3.38
C GLU A 35 -15.57 0.66 3.11
N ILE A 36 -14.93 -0.49 2.87
CA ILE A 36 -15.59 -1.80 2.78
C ILE A 36 -16.31 -2.12 4.09
N ASP A 37 -15.64 -1.98 5.24
CA ASP A 37 -16.27 -2.20 6.54
C ASP A 37 -17.47 -1.27 6.78
N ASP A 38 -17.35 -0.01 6.38
CA ASP A 38 -18.43 0.97 6.51
C ASP A 38 -19.61 0.64 5.57
N SER A 39 -19.35 0.18 4.34
CA SER A 39 -20.40 -0.30 3.42
C SER A 39 -21.16 -1.51 3.99
N LEU A 40 -20.46 -2.45 4.64
CA LEU A 40 -21.07 -3.60 5.30
C LEU A 40 -21.97 -3.18 6.47
N LYS A 41 -21.51 -2.25 7.32
CA LYS A 41 -22.33 -1.69 8.43
C LYS A 41 -23.62 -1.05 7.91
N ASN A 42 -23.52 -0.34 6.78
CA ASN A 42 -24.64 0.35 6.15
C ASN A 42 -25.51 -0.56 5.27
N ARG A 43 -25.13 -1.83 5.09
CA ARG A 43 -25.75 -2.79 4.16
C ARG A 43 -25.79 -2.29 2.71
N ASP A 44 -24.80 -1.49 2.32
CA ASP A 44 -24.64 -1.00 0.96
C ASP A 44 -23.91 -2.04 0.10
N LYS A 45 -24.69 -2.88 -0.58
CA LYS A 45 -24.16 -3.96 -1.41
C LYS A 45 -23.41 -3.45 -2.64
N GLU A 46 -23.89 -2.38 -3.26
CA GLU A 46 -23.28 -1.87 -4.50
C GLU A 46 -21.89 -1.30 -4.21
N GLU A 47 -21.78 -0.52 -3.13
CA GLU A 47 -20.52 0.07 -2.72
C GLU A 47 -19.53 -1.00 -2.23
N PHE A 48 -19.99 -1.99 -1.48
CA PHE A 48 -19.17 -3.14 -1.07
C PHE A 48 -18.54 -3.84 -2.29
N LEU A 49 -19.36 -4.15 -3.31
CA LEU A 49 -18.88 -4.84 -4.51
C LEU A 49 -17.90 -3.98 -5.30
N ARG A 50 -18.20 -2.67 -5.46
CA ARG A 50 -17.32 -1.72 -6.14
C ARG A 50 -15.94 -1.64 -5.48
N LEU A 51 -15.91 -1.45 -4.16
CA LEU A 51 -14.68 -1.31 -3.39
C LEU A 51 -13.88 -2.62 -3.35
N THR A 52 -14.56 -3.77 -3.29
CA THR A 52 -13.90 -5.09 -3.34
C THR A 52 -13.19 -5.31 -4.67
N GLU A 53 -13.80 -4.92 -5.79
CA GLU A 53 -13.13 -5.02 -7.11
C GLU A 53 -11.94 -4.07 -7.22
N ILE A 54 -12.03 -2.86 -6.65
CA ILE A 54 -10.89 -1.94 -6.57
C ILE A 54 -9.77 -2.56 -5.74
N LEU A 55 -10.08 -3.15 -4.58
CA LEU A 55 -9.11 -3.79 -3.70
C LEU A 55 -8.36 -4.94 -4.39
N LYS A 56 -9.06 -5.76 -5.19
CA LYS A 56 -8.44 -6.84 -5.99
C LYS A 56 -7.47 -6.32 -7.06
N GLY A 57 -7.67 -5.09 -7.55
CA GLY A 57 -6.78 -4.48 -8.53
C GLY A 57 -5.48 -3.93 -7.93
N ILE A 58 -5.45 -3.71 -6.60
CA ILE A 58 -4.29 -3.14 -5.89
C ILE A 58 -3.59 -4.13 -4.96
N SER A 59 -4.23 -5.27 -4.63
CA SER A 59 -3.69 -6.32 -3.75
C SER A 59 -3.15 -7.51 -4.53
#